data_AF-A0A7T4Y9Y4-F1
#
_entry.id   AF-A0A7T4Y9Y4-F1
#
_cell.length_a   1.000
_cell.length_b   1.000
_cell.length_c   1.000
_cell.angle_alpha   90.00
_cell.angle_beta   90.00
_cell.angle_gamma   90.00
#
_symmetry.space_group_name_H-M   'P 1'
#
loop_
_entity.id
_entity.type
_entity.pdbx_description
1 polymer ?
#
loop_
_entity_poly.entity_id
_entity_poly.type
_entity_poly.pdbx_seq_one_letter_code
_entity_poly.pdbx_strand_id
1 'polypeptide(L)'
;MNPYLDPPVAAHLARYPVRPPARCLMTHSGGHAIGGYSTLRRFPDPICHRIAEPGDTADGDAPAKGRDHDGSYKLVFAFREVVRDLIHGFIDETWLRSLDWNSLEPVPGHYVLDRLRYGINDVVWRIDVAGQEQPLYLLIEFQSRVDADMAARMLAYVGMFYRDASRRPSRPHGRRRGPRYPAVLPIVFYNGNRPWQADTEIAAMICPLPPSMASHQPRLNYFLIDRTRYTDADLAGKRNLVAVLMRLERAQNIEAMLEPLRLARELTAHNAALDEAMTAWFAALTPNALRLTEVHNLMELEMDMTAKFYRWAREYAQKEVEQGIEKGGHMGHAKALAKLLRHRFGPLSTHVLAQLDAASTDQLEVWQDRTLEAECLDDVFRP
;
A
#
# COMPACT_ATOMS: atom_id res chain seq x y z
N MET A 1 -31.86 5.50 38.99
CA MET A 1 -31.31 6.87 39.03
C MET A 1 -29.80 6.76 38.93
N ASN A 2 -29.22 7.47 37.96
CA ASN A 2 -27.78 7.60 37.74
C ASN A 2 -27.11 8.18 39.00
N PRO A 3 -25.89 7.74 39.35
CA PRO A 3 -24.76 8.64 39.12
C PRO A 3 -23.49 7.87 38.72
N TYR A 4 -22.74 8.33 37.71
CA TYR A 4 -21.30 8.57 37.79
C TYR A 4 -20.81 9.27 36.51
N LEU A 5 -19.94 10.25 36.73
CA LEU A 5 -19.34 11.19 35.77
C LEU A 5 -18.13 10.58 35.02
N ASP A 6 -17.92 11.04 33.79
CA ASP A 6 -16.68 11.02 32.96
C ASP A 6 -15.50 11.82 33.59
N PRO A 7 -14.26 11.95 33.01
CA PRO A 7 -13.35 11.10 32.18
C PRO A 7 -11.87 11.16 32.77
N PRO A 8 -10.68 11.05 32.08
CA PRO A 8 -10.32 10.65 30.70
C PRO A 8 -9.20 9.57 30.54
N VAL A 9 -9.13 9.06 29.31
CA VAL A 9 -8.12 8.14 28.75
C VAL A 9 -6.79 8.87 28.51
N ALA A 10 -5.87 8.79 29.47
CA ALA A 10 -4.48 9.22 29.31
C ALA A 10 -3.55 8.42 30.23
N ALA A 11 -3.33 7.13 29.95
CA ALA A 11 -2.28 6.33 30.60
C ALA A 11 -2.02 5.00 29.84
N HIS A 12 -1.33 5.05 28.71
CA HIS A 12 -0.79 3.81 28.09
C HIS A 12 0.61 3.94 27.47
N LEU A 13 1.42 4.88 27.95
CA LEU A 13 2.80 5.09 27.49
C LEU A 13 3.89 4.93 28.56
N ALA A 14 3.60 4.24 29.68
CA ALA A 14 4.62 4.03 30.72
C ALA A 14 4.54 2.62 31.31
N ARG A 15 5.18 1.63 30.68
CA ARG A 15 5.47 0.31 31.29
C ARG A 15 6.48 -0.52 30.45
N TYR A 16 7.72 -0.03 30.31
CA TYR A 16 8.84 -0.87 29.86
C TYR A 16 10.12 -0.55 30.65
N PRO A 17 10.41 -1.26 31.76
CA PRO A 17 11.77 -1.27 32.30
C PRO A 17 12.63 -2.25 31.50
N VAL A 18 13.66 -1.73 30.84
CA VAL A 18 14.71 -2.51 30.17
C VAL A 18 15.50 -3.26 31.25
N ARG A 19 15.45 -4.60 31.26
CA ARG A 19 16.43 -5.45 31.97
C ARG A 19 17.29 -6.21 30.95
N PRO A 20 18.62 -6.29 31.15
CA PRO A 20 19.50 -7.04 30.25
C PRO A 20 19.30 -8.56 30.42
N PRO A 21 19.57 -9.37 29.37
CA PRO A 21 19.31 -10.79 29.39
C PRO A 21 20.27 -11.54 30.32
N ALA A 22 19.71 -12.35 31.21
CA ALA A 22 20.45 -13.29 32.04
C ALA A 22 21.02 -14.43 31.19
N ARG A 23 22.31 -14.73 31.37
CA ARG A 23 22.99 -15.90 30.78
C ARG A 23 22.35 -17.19 31.29
N CYS A 24 21.85 -18.03 30.39
CA CYS A 24 21.34 -19.35 30.73
C CYS A 24 22.49 -20.38 30.71
N LEU A 25 22.76 -21.00 31.86
CA LEU A 25 23.68 -22.11 32.05
C LEU A 25 23.09 -23.38 31.41
N MET A 26 23.86 -24.04 30.54
CA MET A 26 23.55 -25.40 30.09
C MET A 26 23.90 -26.40 31.19
N THR A 27 22.96 -27.27 31.54
CA THR A 27 23.21 -28.47 32.33
C THR A 27 23.28 -29.69 31.42
N HIS A 28 24.43 -30.38 31.44
CA HIS A 28 24.61 -31.69 30.83
C HIS A 28 24.06 -32.79 31.74
N SER A 29 23.19 -33.66 31.22
CA SER A 29 22.88 -34.95 31.85
C SER A 29 23.77 -36.03 31.25
N GLY A 30 24.73 -36.51 32.03
CA GLY A 30 25.61 -37.63 31.69
C GLY A 30 24.92 -38.99 31.82
N GLY A 31 25.21 -39.89 30.88
CA GLY A 31 24.82 -41.30 30.90
C GLY A 31 25.99 -42.16 30.42
N HIS A 32 26.34 -43.18 31.21
CA HIS A 32 27.55 -44.00 31.14
C HIS A 32 27.70 -44.83 29.85
N ALA A 33 28.96 -45.06 29.47
CA ALA A 33 29.38 -45.98 28.42
C ALA A 33 29.81 -47.33 28.99
N ILE A 34 29.31 -48.44 28.42
CA ILE A 34 29.95 -49.77 28.45
C ILE A 34 29.78 -50.40 27.05
N GLY A 35 30.87 -50.95 26.51
CA GLY A 35 31.04 -51.26 25.09
C GLY A 35 30.44 -52.58 24.57
N GLY A 36 30.48 -52.70 23.24
CA GLY A 36 30.17 -53.92 22.49
C GLY A 36 30.06 -53.63 20.99
N TYR A 37 30.99 -54.16 20.19
CA TYR A 37 30.94 -54.10 18.73
C TYR A 37 29.75 -54.92 18.20
N SER A 38 28.83 -54.29 17.45
CA SER A 38 27.95 -54.97 16.51
C SER A 38 27.42 -53.99 15.48
N THR A 39 27.62 -54.35 14.21
CA THR A 39 27.31 -53.60 13.00
C THR A 39 25.80 -53.44 12.80
N LEU A 40 25.28 -52.25 13.09
CA LEU A 40 24.03 -51.75 12.52
C LEU A 40 24.34 -50.41 11.86
N ARG A 41 24.19 -50.34 10.52
CA ARG A 41 24.22 -49.07 9.79
C ARG A 41 23.16 -48.17 10.42
N ARG A 42 23.60 -47.19 11.24
CA ARG A 42 22.75 -46.06 11.62
C ARG A 42 22.37 -45.37 10.33
N PHE A 43 21.07 -45.33 10.04
CA PHE A 43 20.55 -44.28 9.16
C PHE A 43 21.04 -42.95 9.75
N PRO A 44 21.55 -42.01 8.95
CA PRO A 44 21.83 -40.67 9.46
C PRO A 44 20.55 -40.14 10.08
N ASP A 45 20.65 -39.57 11.29
CA ASP A 45 19.59 -38.80 11.91
C ASP A 45 18.98 -37.86 10.86
N PRO A 46 17.66 -37.59 10.87
CA PRO A 46 17.07 -36.66 9.93
C PRO A 46 17.83 -35.34 10.05
N ILE A 47 18.66 -35.07 9.05
CA ILE A 47 19.33 -33.79 8.93
C ILE A 47 18.19 -32.82 8.64
N CYS A 48 17.70 -32.16 9.69
CA CYS A 48 16.99 -30.91 9.54
C CYS A 48 18.01 -29.93 8.96
N HIS A 49 18.23 -30.04 7.65
CA HIS A 49 18.83 -28.97 6.89
C HIS A 49 17.97 -27.75 7.20
N ARG A 50 18.61 -26.74 7.80
CA ARG A 50 18.06 -25.40 7.85
C ARG A 50 17.88 -25.03 6.37
N ILE A 51 16.66 -25.16 5.86
CA ILE A 51 16.31 -24.72 4.51
C ILE A 51 16.51 -23.21 4.55
N ALA A 52 17.62 -22.73 4.00
CA ALA A 52 17.75 -21.32 3.66
C ALA A 52 16.74 -21.06 2.55
N GLU A 53 15.74 -20.22 2.83
CA GLU A 53 14.78 -19.83 1.80
C GLU A 53 15.48 -18.86 0.83
N PRO A 54 15.20 -18.94 -0.49
CA PRO A 54 15.77 -18.01 -1.46
C PRO A 54 15.33 -16.58 -1.10
N GLY A 55 16.25 -15.79 -0.56
CA GLY A 55 15.97 -14.47 0.03
C GLY A 55 16.85 -14.16 1.24
N ASP A 56 17.36 -15.19 1.92
CA ASP A 56 18.46 -15.04 2.88
C ASP A 56 19.76 -14.76 2.12
N THR A 57 20.03 -13.50 1.77
CA THR A 57 21.39 -13.10 1.36
C THR A 57 22.30 -13.25 2.57
N ALA A 58 23.14 -14.27 2.52
CA ALA A 58 24.24 -14.48 3.46
C ALA A 58 25.37 -13.48 3.16
N ASP A 59 25.12 -12.19 3.30
CA ASP A 59 26.18 -11.19 3.38
C ASP A 59 25.69 -9.97 4.17
N GLY A 60 26.48 -9.61 5.18
CA GLY A 60 26.26 -8.47 6.06
C GLY A 60 26.57 -7.14 5.38
N ASP A 61 25.89 -6.86 4.26
CA ASP A 61 25.85 -5.52 3.71
C ASP A 61 24.84 -4.70 4.50
N ALA A 62 25.33 -3.63 5.12
CA ALA A 62 24.51 -2.60 5.74
C ALA A 62 23.37 -2.22 4.78
N PRO A 63 22.13 -2.01 5.28
CA PRO A 63 21.00 -1.77 4.41
C PRO A 63 21.30 -0.56 3.54
N ALA A 64 21.42 -0.79 2.23
CA ALA A 64 21.29 0.28 1.26
C ALA A 64 20.01 1.01 1.65
N LYS A 65 20.13 2.28 2.02
CA LYS A 65 19.07 3.13 2.59
C LYS A 65 18.03 3.49 1.51
N GLY A 66 17.49 2.48 0.85
CA GLY A 66 16.27 2.56 0.07
C GLY A 66 15.12 2.70 1.05
N ARG A 67 14.24 3.66 0.80
CA ARG A 67 13.04 3.86 1.61
C ARG A 67 12.29 2.54 1.71
N ASP A 68 11.86 2.18 2.91
CA ASP A 68 11.00 1.01 3.15
C ASP A 68 9.61 1.33 2.58
N HIS A 69 9.50 1.24 1.25
CA HIS A 69 8.26 1.50 0.50
C HIS A 69 7.15 0.58 1.04
N ASP A 70 7.48 -0.66 1.38
CA ASP A 70 6.53 -1.66 1.87
C ASP A 70 5.99 -1.28 3.26
N GLY A 71 6.85 -0.76 4.15
CA GLY A 71 6.45 -0.24 5.45
C GLY A 71 5.44 0.92 5.38
N SER A 72 5.56 1.79 4.37
CA SER A 72 4.64 2.93 4.21
C SER A 72 3.22 2.49 3.85
N TYR A 73 3.06 1.48 3.00
CA TYR A 73 1.75 0.98 2.58
C TYR A 73 0.95 0.41 3.75
N LYS A 74 1.59 -0.22 4.73
CA LYS A 74 0.91 -0.74 5.92
C LYS A 74 0.19 0.34 6.71
N LEU A 75 0.70 1.57 6.72
CA LEU A 75 0.09 2.69 7.45
C LEU A 75 -1.32 2.96 6.94
N VAL A 76 -1.51 3.00 5.61
CA VAL A 76 -2.80 3.27 5.00
C VAL A 76 -3.67 2.02 4.92
N PHE A 77 -3.09 0.84 4.74
CA PHE A 77 -3.82 -0.44 4.73
C PHE A 77 -4.27 -0.94 6.11
N ALA A 78 -3.91 -0.23 7.19
CA ALA A 78 -4.50 -0.41 8.51
C ALA A 78 -5.96 0.10 8.58
N PHE A 79 -6.44 0.82 7.56
CA PHE A 79 -7.78 1.38 7.49
C PHE A 79 -8.69 0.56 6.59
N ARG A 80 -9.93 0.39 7.06
CA ARG A 80 -10.97 -0.42 6.41
C ARG A 80 -11.29 0.12 5.02
N GLU A 81 -11.35 1.44 4.90
CA GLU A 81 -11.70 2.17 3.69
C GLU A 81 -10.73 1.85 2.56
N VAL A 82 -9.43 1.82 2.85
CA VAL A 82 -8.37 1.51 1.88
C VAL A 82 -8.45 0.05 1.44
N VAL A 83 -8.68 -0.88 2.36
CA VAL A 83 -8.79 -2.31 2.05
C VAL A 83 -10.05 -2.60 1.25
N ARG A 84 -11.19 -2.00 1.61
CA ARG A 84 -12.43 -2.09 0.82
C ARG A 84 -12.19 -1.56 -0.60
N ASP A 85 -11.54 -0.42 -0.73
CA ASP A 85 -11.24 0.23 -2.00
C ASP A 85 -10.27 -0.63 -2.84
N LEU A 86 -9.29 -1.31 -2.23
CA LEU A 86 -8.44 -2.28 -2.91
C LEU A 86 -9.28 -3.38 -3.58
N ILE A 87 -10.17 -4.02 -2.82
CA ILE A 87 -10.95 -5.15 -3.33
C ILE A 87 -11.94 -4.69 -4.40
N HIS A 88 -12.74 -3.65 -4.14
CA HIS A 88 -13.75 -3.18 -5.10
C HIS A 88 -13.17 -2.57 -6.37
N GLY A 89 -12.00 -1.94 -6.25
CA GLY A 89 -11.36 -1.22 -7.35
C GLY A 89 -10.58 -2.12 -8.31
N PHE A 90 -10.03 -3.24 -7.79
CA PHE A 90 -8.95 -3.99 -8.44
C PHE A 90 -9.14 -5.51 -8.45
N ILE A 91 -10.18 -6.06 -7.81
CA ILE A 91 -10.54 -7.47 -7.93
C ILE A 91 -11.94 -7.57 -8.55
N ASP A 92 -12.02 -8.12 -9.77
CA ASP A 92 -13.28 -8.20 -10.51
C ASP A 92 -14.05 -9.50 -10.24
N GLU A 93 -14.40 -9.70 -8.98
CA GLU A 93 -15.21 -10.84 -8.52
C GLU A 93 -16.56 -10.32 -7.99
N THR A 94 -17.64 -10.69 -8.67
CA THR A 94 -18.98 -10.14 -8.40
C THR A 94 -19.47 -10.44 -6.99
N TRP A 95 -19.13 -11.62 -6.44
CA TRP A 95 -19.53 -12.01 -5.10
C TRP A 95 -18.83 -11.18 -4.01
N LEU A 96 -17.58 -10.73 -4.22
CA LEU A 96 -16.89 -9.83 -3.28
C LEU A 96 -17.63 -8.50 -3.13
N ARG A 97 -18.31 -8.04 -4.20
CA ARG A 97 -19.11 -6.82 -4.15
C ARG A 97 -20.36 -6.95 -3.25
N SER A 98 -20.82 -8.17 -2.99
CA SER A 98 -22.00 -8.46 -2.18
C SER A 98 -21.73 -8.63 -0.68
N LEU A 99 -20.47 -8.60 -0.25
CA LEU A 99 -20.09 -8.75 1.16
C LEU A 99 -20.52 -7.54 2.00
N ASP A 100 -20.77 -7.76 3.29
CA ASP A 100 -21.02 -6.68 4.25
C ASP A 100 -19.70 -6.05 4.68
N TRP A 101 -19.28 -4.99 3.99
CA TRP A 101 -18.05 -4.25 4.27
C TRP A 101 -18.07 -3.52 5.62
N ASN A 102 -19.21 -3.41 6.30
CA ASN A 102 -19.25 -2.91 7.67
C ASN A 102 -18.74 -3.95 8.69
N SER A 103 -18.70 -5.23 8.33
CA SER A 103 -18.13 -6.31 9.15
C SER A 103 -16.60 -6.45 9.00
N LEU A 104 -15.98 -5.72 8.06
CA LEU A 104 -14.55 -5.83 7.75
C LEU A 104 -13.70 -5.33 8.93
N GLU A 105 -12.98 -6.21 9.62
CA GLU A 105 -12.17 -5.84 10.78
C GLU A 105 -10.71 -6.30 10.65
N PRO A 106 -9.75 -5.51 11.15
CA PRO A 106 -8.35 -5.92 11.14
C PRO A 106 -8.17 -7.06 12.15
N VAL A 107 -7.36 -8.06 11.81
CA VAL A 107 -7.02 -9.14 12.73
C VAL A 107 -5.72 -8.74 13.45
N PRO A 108 -5.77 -8.35 14.75
CA PRO A 108 -4.58 -7.89 15.45
C PRO A 108 -3.60 -9.04 15.63
N GLY A 109 -2.33 -8.79 15.27
CA GLY A 109 -1.20 -9.63 15.61
C GLY A 109 -1.32 -11.09 15.13
N HIS A 110 -0.66 -11.41 14.03
CA HIS A 110 -0.16 -12.77 13.89
C HIS A 110 1.17 -12.89 14.65
N TYR A 111 1.09 -13.07 15.96
CA TYR A 111 2.17 -13.56 16.85
C TYR A 111 2.71 -14.96 16.46
N VAL A 112 2.47 -15.44 15.24
CA VAL A 112 2.91 -16.75 14.74
C VAL A 112 4.15 -16.64 13.86
N LEU A 113 4.80 -15.48 13.86
CA LEU A 113 6.06 -15.23 13.16
C LEU A 113 7.17 -14.78 14.12
N ASP A 114 6.97 -14.94 15.43
CA ASP A 114 8.07 -14.83 16.40
C ASP A 114 9.18 -15.88 16.17
N ARG A 115 8.94 -16.93 15.37
CA ARG A 115 9.93 -17.97 15.04
C ARG A 115 10.39 -18.00 13.58
N LEU A 116 9.81 -17.17 12.71
CA LEU A 116 10.31 -16.90 11.36
C LEU A 116 10.54 -15.39 11.31
N ARG A 117 11.80 -15.03 11.51
CA ARG A 117 12.36 -13.69 11.71
C ARG A 117 11.65 -12.58 10.91
N TYR A 118 11.59 -11.38 11.51
CA TYR A 118 11.59 -10.06 10.86
C TYR A 118 11.45 -10.11 9.33
N GLY A 119 10.22 -10.08 8.81
CA GLY A 119 10.02 -10.14 7.37
C GLY A 119 8.58 -10.29 6.90
N ILE A 120 7.62 -10.54 7.79
CA ILE A 120 6.23 -10.69 7.35
C ILE A 120 5.59 -9.32 7.29
N ASN A 121 5.37 -8.86 6.06
CA ASN A 121 4.76 -7.59 5.75
C ASN A 121 3.23 -7.65 5.64
N ASP A 122 2.63 -8.77 6.05
CA ASP A 122 1.23 -9.05 5.82
C ASP A 122 0.26 -8.21 6.66
N VAL A 123 -0.75 -7.67 5.97
CA VAL A 123 -1.95 -7.07 6.55
C VAL A 123 -3.09 -8.09 6.43
N VAL A 124 -3.67 -8.49 7.57
CA VAL A 124 -4.75 -9.48 7.60
C VAL A 124 -6.04 -8.86 8.08
N TRP A 125 -7.08 -9.05 7.29
CA TRP A 125 -8.45 -8.63 7.62
C TRP A 125 -9.38 -9.82 7.62
N ARG A 126 -10.47 -9.73 8.39
CA ARG A 126 -11.59 -10.66 8.28
C ARG A 126 -12.87 -9.94 7.94
N ILE A 127 -13.71 -10.60 7.17
CA ILE A 127 -15.03 -10.12 6.77
C ILE A 127 -16.04 -11.25 6.88
N ASP A 128 -17.23 -10.95 7.40
CA ASP A 128 -18.28 -11.93 7.52
C ASP A 128 -18.94 -12.17 6.15
N VAL A 129 -19.24 -13.43 5.86
CA VAL A 129 -19.87 -13.85 4.60
C VAL A 129 -21.26 -14.37 4.92
N ALA A 130 -22.29 -13.75 4.32
CA ALA A 130 -23.67 -14.14 4.54
C ALA A 130 -23.89 -15.63 4.20
N GLY A 131 -24.52 -16.36 5.12
CA GLY A 131 -24.79 -17.79 4.97
C GLY A 131 -23.61 -18.73 5.22
N GLN A 132 -22.43 -18.21 5.59
CA GLN A 132 -21.27 -19.02 5.98
C GLN A 132 -21.08 -19.04 7.50
N GLU A 133 -20.69 -20.20 8.04
CA GLU A 133 -20.40 -20.35 9.48
C GLU A 133 -19.06 -19.71 9.88
N GLN A 134 -18.17 -19.51 8.91
CA GLN A 134 -16.83 -18.95 9.10
C GLN A 134 -16.63 -17.71 8.23
N PRO A 135 -15.87 -16.70 8.71
CA PRO A 135 -15.57 -15.52 7.93
C PRO A 135 -14.58 -15.84 6.79
N LEU A 136 -14.49 -14.91 5.85
CA LEU A 136 -13.40 -14.83 4.88
C LEU A 136 -12.25 -14.02 5.49
N TYR A 137 -11.02 -14.49 5.33
CA TYR A 137 -9.82 -13.74 5.65
C TYR A 137 -9.16 -13.22 4.37
N LEU A 138 -8.81 -11.95 4.37
CA LEU A 138 -8.00 -11.31 3.33
C LEU A 138 -6.57 -11.26 3.85
N LEU A 139 -5.65 -11.95 3.17
CA LEU A 139 -4.23 -11.92 3.49
C LEU A 139 -3.54 -11.07 2.41
N ILE A 140 -3.11 -9.87 2.78
CA ILE A 140 -2.56 -8.88 1.85
C ILE A 140 -1.07 -8.74 2.12
N GLU A 141 -0.27 -9.06 1.11
CA GLU A 141 1.19 -8.92 1.12
C GLU A 141 1.61 -7.79 0.19
N PHE A 142 2.61 -7.01 0.59
CA PHE A 142 3.12 -5.87 -0.18
C PHE A 142 4.48 -6.23 -0.76
N GLN A 143 4.65 -6.06 -2.07
CA GLN A 143 5.90 -6.35 -2.76
C GLN A 143 6.35 -5.19 -3.64
N SER A 144 7.60 -4.76 -3.45
CA SER A 144 8.28 -3.77 -4.29
C SER A 144 9.20 -4.35 -5.34
N ARG A 145 9.52 -5.65 -5.22
CA ARG A 145 10.33 -6.40 -6.19
C ARG A 145 9.57 -7.64 -6.64
N VAL A 146 9.87 -8.10 -7.84
CA VAL A 146 9.35 -9.38 -8.32
C VAL A 146 10.02 -10.47 -7.49
N ASP A 147 9.21 -11.26 -6.80
CA ASP A 147 9.66 -12.44 -6.06
C ASP A 147 9.26 -13.69 -6.86
N ALA A 148 10.27 -14.44 -7.33
CA ALA A 148 10.07 -15.65 -8.10
C ALA A 148 9.40 -16.77 -7.27
N ASP A 149 9.57 -16.74 -5.95
CA ASP A 149 9.07 -17.74 -5.01
C ASP A 149 7.76 -17.32 -4.32
N MET A 150 7.14 -16.23 -4.77
CA MET A 150 5.96 -15.62 -4.14
C MET A 150 4.79 -16.61 -3.97
N ALA A 151 4.53 -17.49 -4.94
CA ALA A 151 3.44 -18.46 -4.81
C ALA A 151 3.73 -19.52 -3.74
N ALA A 152 5.00 -19.92 -3.58
CA ALA A 152 5.42 -20.83 -2.51
C ALA A 152 5.32 -20.15 -1.14
N ARG A 153 5.71 -18.88 -1.07
CA ARG A 153 5.61 -18.05 0.13
C ARG A 153 4.15 -17.87 0.58
N MET A 154 3.25 -17.58 -0.37
CA MET A 154 1.81 -17.52 -0.11
C MET A 154 1.25 -18.86 0.38
N LEU A 155 1.69 -19.99 -0.18
CA LEU A 155 1.29 -21.31 0.32
C LEU A 155 1.72 -21.53 1.78
N ALA A 156 2.95 -21.15 2.12
CA ALA A 156 3.44 -21.22 3.49
C ALA A 156 2.61 -20.33 4.43
N TYR A 157 2.28 -19.11 4.02
CA TYR A 157 1.51 -18.16 4.83
C TYR A 157 0.10 -18.68 5.13
N VAL A 158 -0.62 -19.15 4.10
CA VAL A 158 -1.96 -19.76 4.27
C VAL A 158 -1.88 -21.01 5.15
N GLY A 159 -0.87 -21.86 4.97
CA GLY A 159 -0.65 -23.03 5.80
C GLY A 159 -0.41 -22.69 7.29
N MET A 160 0.42 -21.67 7.55
CA MET A 160 0.66 -21.15 8.90
C MET A 160 -0.58 -20.54 9.52
N PHE A 161 -1.35 -19.77 8.73
CA PHE A 161 -2.62 -19.21 9.14
C PHE A 161 -3.59 -20.31 9.60
N TYR A 162 -3.77 -21.38 8.82
CA TYR A 162 -4.62 -22.50 9.23
C TYR A 162 -4.11 -23.25 10.46
N ARG A 163 -2.79 -23.38 10.61
CA ARG A 163 -2.19 -23.96 11.81
C ARG A 163 -2.51 -23.12 13.05
N ASP A 164 -2.46 -21.79 12.95
CA ASP A 164 -2.86 -20.90 14.05
C ASP A 164 -4.36 -20.97 14.33
N ALA A 165 -5.19 -20.87 13.30
CA ALA A 165 -6.64 -20.95 13.41
C ALA A 165 -7.08 -22.26 14.10
N SER A 166 -6.35 -23.36 13.88
CA SER A 166 -6.63 -24.65 14.52
C SER A 166 -6.36 -24.70 16.03
N ARG A 167 -5.54 -23.79 16.56
CA ARG A 167 -5.17 -23.71 17.98
C ARG A 167 -6.12 -22.84 18.79
N ARG A 168 -6.88 -21.97 18.15
CA ARG A 168 -7.88 -21.13 18.81
C ARG A 168 -9.01 -22.03 19.31
N PRO A 169 -9.44 -21.93 20.59
CA PRO A 169 -10.49 -22.78 21.12
C PRO A 169 -11.73 -22.64 20.24
N SER A 170 -12.12 -23.76 19.64
CA SER A 170 -13.32 -23.85 18.83
C SER A 170 -14.54 -23.51 19.69
N ARG A 171 -15.52 -22.85 19.07
CA ARG A 171 -16.83 -22.47 19.61
C ARG A 171 -17.43 -23.52 20.57
N PRO A 172 -18.28 -23.10 21.54
CA PRO A 172 -18.92 -24.00 22.49
C PRO A 172 -19.53 -25.21 21.78
N HIS A 173 -19.38 -26.38 22.41
CA HIS A 173 -19.70 -27.69 21.85
C HIS A 173 -21.15 -27.73 21.33
N GLY A 174 -21.32 -27.79 20.01
CA GLY A 174 -22.63 -27.92 19.39
C GLY A 174 -22.56 -28.00 17.86
N ARG A 175 -22.59 -29.23 17.35
CA ARG A 175 -22.87 -29.62 15.95
C ARG A 175 -22.08 -28.86 14.85
N ARG A 176 -20.92 -29.41 14.47
CA ARG A 176 -20.21 -29.09 13.22
C ARG A 176 -21.13 -29.32 12.02
N ARG A 177 -21.53 -28.28 11.29
CA ARG A 177 -22.20 -28.41 9.99
C ARG A 177 -21.41 -27.81 8.81
N GLY A 178 -20.31 -27.09 9.04
CA GLY A 178 -19.45 -26.55 7.98
C GLY A 178 -17.99 -27.04 7.96
N PRO A 179 -17.20 -26.56 6.97
CA PRO A 179 -15.76 -26.77 6.89
C PRO A 179 -15.02 -26.39 8.17
N ARG A 180 -13.89 -27.06 8.45
CA ARG A 180 -13.10 -26.82 9.67
C ARG A 180 -12.34 -25.50 9.66
N TYR A 181 -11.86 -25.07 8.50
CA TYR A 181 -11.02 -23.89 8.33
C TYR A 181 -11.81 -22.78 7.63
N PRO A 182 -11.52 -21.50 7.93
CA PRO A 182 -12.16 -20.40 7.24
C PRO A 182 -11.60 -20.27 5.82
N ALA A 183 -12.30 -19.53 4.96
CA ALA A 183 -11.75 -19.20 3.65
C ALA A 183 -10.64 -18.15 3.80
N VAL A 184 -9.59 -18.26 2.98
CA VAL A 184 -8.49 -17.27 2.90
C VAL A 184 -8.33 -16.85 1.45
N LEU A 185 -8.34 -15.53 1.22
CA LEU A 185 -8.04 -14.91 -0.07
C LEU A 185 -6.63 -14.28 0.02
N PRO A 186 -5.60 -14.94 -0.53
CA PRO A 186 -4.26 -14.36 -0.61
C PRO A 186 -4.20 -13.34 -1.74
N ILE A 187 -3.66 -12.16 -1.42
CA ILE A 187 -3.56 -11.01 -2.30
C ILE A 187 -2.12 -10.50 -2.22
N VAL A 188 -1.51 -10.28 -3.38
CA VAL A 188 -0.21 -9.61 -3.49
C VAL A 188 -0.43 -8.26 -4.13
N PHE A 189 -0.20 -7.19 -3.37
CA PHE A 189 -0.16 -5.83 -3.89
C PHE A 189 1.27 -5.51 -4.33
N TYR A 190 1.47 -5.41 -5.63
CA TYR A 190 2.79 -5.17 -6.22
C TYR A 190 2.93 -3.71 -6.68
N ASN A 191 3.84 -2.98 -6.01
CA ASN A 191 4.11 -1.55 -6.23
C ASN A 191 5.44 -1.30 -6.97
N GLY A 192 6.09 -2.34 -7.49
CA GLY A 192 7.35 -2.19 -8.22
C GLY A 192 7.23 -1.44 -9.56
N ASN A 193 8.39 -1.23 -10.19
CA ASN A 193 8.53 -0.41 -11.40
C ASN A 193 8.57 -1.22 -12.71
N ARG A 194 8.57 -2.55 -12.64
CA ARG A 194 8.61 -3.44 -13.81
C ARG A 194 7.41 -4.38 -13.75
N PRO A 195 6.83 -4.82 -14.88
CA PRO A 195 5.73 -5.79 -14.85
C PRO A 195 6.08 -7.04 -14.07
N TRP A 196 5.11 -7.57 -13.32
CA TRP A 196 5.27 -8.82 -12.60
C TRP A 196 5.37 -10.00 -13.57
N GLN A 197 6.40 -10.83 -13.39
CA GLN A 197 6.72 -11.95 -14.29
C GLN A 197 6.74 -13.32 -13.60
N ALA A 198 6.60 -13.36 -12.28
CA ALA A 198 6.59 -14.62 -11.53
C ALA A 198 5.21 -15.30 -11.58
N ASP A 199 5.20 -16.62 -11.42
CA ASP A 199 3.98 -17.41 -11.37
C ASP A 199 3.10 -17.02 -10.17
N THR A 200 1.78 -17.06 -10.37
CA THR A 200 0.80 -16.78 -9.30
C THR A 200 0.22 -18.04 -8.66
N GLU A 201 0.35 -19.20 -9.32
CA GLU A 201 -0.10 -20.49 -8.81
C GLU A 201 1.09 -21.42 -8.51
N ILE A 202 1.13 -21.96 -7.29
CA ILE A 202 2.22 -22.87 -6.87
C ILE A 202 2.33 -24.13 -7.73
N ALA A 203 1.23 -24.59 -8.31
CA ALA A 203 1.21 -25.76 -9.18
C ALA A 203 2.05 -25.55 -10.47
N ALA A 204 2.17 -24.31 -10.96
CA ALA A 204 3.00 -23.99 -12.12
C ALA A 204 4.51 -24.11 -11.83
N MET A 205 4.90 -23.97 -10.57
CA MET A 205 6.29 -24.05 -10.13
C MET A 205 6.75 -25.48 -9.76
N ILE A 206 5.80 -26.41 -9.64
CA ILE A 206 6.09 -27.79 -9.22
C ILE A 206 6.34 -28.66 -10.44
N CYS A 207 7.38 -29.51 -10.35
CA CYS A 207 7.68 -30.49 -11.39
C CYS A 207 6.43 -31.36 -11.70
N PRO A 208 6.03 -31.48 -12.97
CA PRO A 208 4.82 -32.22 -13.32
C PRO A 208 4.96 -33.69 -12.93
N LEU A 209 3.93 -34.21 -12.25
CA LEU A 209 3.80 -35.63 -11.93
C LEU A 209 2.80 -36.30 -12.87
N PRO A 210 2.80 -37.64 -12.98
CA PRO A 210 1.76 -38.36 -13.70
C PRO A 210 0.35 -37.95 -13.25
N PRO A 211 -0.67 -37.96 -14.13
CA PRO A 211 -2.02 -37.48 -13.79
C PRO A 211 -2.63 -38.14 -12.55
N SER A 212 -2.28 -39.41 -12.27
CA SER A 212 -2.71 -40.14 -11.07
C SER A 212 -2.22 -39.52 -9.76
N MET A 213 -1.19 -38.68 -9.79
CA MET A 213 -0.60 -38.00 -8.63
C MET A 213 -1.07 -36.55 -8.50
N ALA A 214 -1.92 -36.04 -9.41
CA ALA A 214 -2.34 -34.65 -9.42
C ALA A 214 -3.06 -34.21 -8.13
N SER A 215 -3.77 -35.12 -7.46
CA SER A 215 -4.44 -34.87 -6.18
C SER A 215 -3.49 -34.67 -4.99
N HIS A 216 -2.22 -35.03 -5.13
CA HIS A 216 -1.19 -34.88 -4.10
C HIS A 216 -0.37 -33.59 -4.25
N GLN A 217 -0.51 -32.88 -5.36
CA GLN A 217 0.14 -31.58 -5.57
C GLN A 217 -0.69 -30.46 -4.94
N PRO A 218 -0.06 -29.53 -4.20
CA PRO A 218 -0.76 -28.37 -3.68
C PRO A 218 -1.21 -27.46 -4.83
N ARG A 219 -2.38 -26.85 -4.65
CA ARG A 219 -2.89 -25.80 -5.52
C ARG A 219 -3.28 -24.63 -4.65
N LEU A 220 -2.70 -23.48 -4.94
CA LEU A 220 -3.04 -22.20 -4.35
C LEU A 220 -2.64 -21.14 -5.39
N ASN A 221 -3.58 -20.26 -5.69
CA ASN A 221 -3.36 -19.08 -6.51
C ASN A 221 -3.61 -17.85 -5.64
N TYR A 222 -2.82 -16.81 -5.81
CA TYR A 222 -3.05 -15.51 -5.18
C TYR A 222 -3.53 -14.47 -6.20
N PHE A 223 -4.33 -13.53 -5.72
CA PHE A 223 -4.74 -12.38 -6.53
C PHE A 223 -3.60 -11.38 -6.58
N LEU A 224 -2.99 -11.25 -7.76
CA LEU A 224 -1.95 -10.26 -8.02
C LEU A 224 -2.58 -8.94 -8.45
N ILE A 225 -2.33 -7.89 -7.68
CA ILE A 225 -2.64 -6.51 -8.06
C ILE A 225 -1.33 -5.84 -8.45
N ASP A 226 -1.00 -5.91 -9.74
CA ASP A 226 0.20 -5.33 -10.33
C ASP A 226 -0.05 -3.89 -10.78
N ARG A 227 0.51 -2.91 -10.06
CA ARG A 227 0.35 -1.49 -10.36
C ARG A 227 0.78 -1.13 -11.78
N THR A 228 1.75 -1.84 -12.37
CA THR A 228 2.26 -1.51 -13.72
C THR A 228 1.25 -1.78 -14.83
N ARG A 229 0.17 -2.51 -14.53
CA ARG A 229 -0.88 -2.86 -15.50
C ARG A 229 -1.98 -1.81 -15.64
N TYR A 230 -1.99 -0.80 -14.77
CA TYR A 230 -3.00 0.26 -14.79
C TYR A 230 -2.41 1.53 -15.40
N THR A 231 -3.07 2.11 -16.40
CA THR A 231 -2.72 3.43 -16.92
C THR A 231 -3.29 4.54 -16.05
N ASP A 232 -2.84 5.78 -16.23
CA ASP A 232 -3.43 6.91 -15.49
C ASP A 232 -4.90 7.13 -15.88
N ALA A 233 -5.29 6.79 -17.11
CA ALA A 233 -6.68 6.83 -17.56
C ALA A 233 -7.55 5.80 -16.82
N ASP A 234 -7.03 4.59 -16.60
CA ASP A 234 -7.75 3.54 -15.85
C ASP A 234 -8.00 3.96 -14.40
N LEU A 235 -7.10 4.75 -13.82
CA LEU A 235 -7.17 5.20 -12.43
C LEU A 235 -7.94 6.51 -12.25
N ALA A 236 -7.87 7.44 -13.20
CA ALA A 236 -8.45 8.77 -13.07
C ALA A 236 -9.98 8.77 -12.88
N GLY A 237 -10.69 7.80 -13.49
CA GLY A 237 -12.14 7.65 -13.33
C GLY A 237 -12.58 7.00 -12.01
N LYS A 238 -11.64 6.55 -11.17
CA LYS A 238 -11.96 5.81 -9.95
C LYS A 238 -11.94 6.74 -8.74
N ARG A 239 -13.10 6.90 -8.11
CA ARG A 239 -13.24 7.54 -6.80
C ARG A 239 -12.82 6.55 -5.70
N ASN A 240 -11.52 6.33 -5.56
CA ASN A 240 -10.94 5.20 -4.82
C ASN A 240 -9.56 5.55 -4.22
N LEU A 241 -9.36 5.29 -2.93
CA LEU A 241 -8.13 5.63 -2.22
C LEU A 241 -6.89 4.90 -2.75
N VAL A 242 -7.01 3.64 -3.15
CA VAL A 242 -5.86 2.89 -3.71
C VAL A 242 -5.49 3.41 -5.10
N ALA A 243 -6.47 3.83 -5.91
CA ALA A 243 -6.20 4.53 -7.17
C ALA A 243 -5.47 5.86 -6.92
N VAL A 244 -5.85 6.61 -5.89
CA VAL A 244 -5.15 7.82 -5.46
C VAL A 244 -3.69 7.51 -5.09
N LEU A 245 -3.42 6.48 -4.29
CA LEU A 245 -2.05 6.06 -3.93
C LEU A 245 -1.21 5.80 -5.19
N MET A 246 -1.73 5.00 -6.12
CA MET A 246 -1.03 4.67 -7.37
C MET A 246 -0.74 5.91 -8.23
N ARG A 247 -1.69 6.86 -8.29
CA ARG A 247 -1.53 8.11 -9.07
C ARG A 247 -0.50 9.04 -8.43
N LEU A 248 -0.53 9.21 -7.10
CA LEU A 248 0.42 10.05 -6.37
C LEU A 248 1.86 9.54 -6.51
N GLU A 249 2.07 8.22 -6.49
CA GLU A 249 3.41 7.65 -6.69
C GLU A 249 3.96 7.84 -8.10
N ARG A 250 3.09 7.87 -9.11
CA ARG A 250 3.50 8.06 -10.50
C ARG A 250 3.69 9.52 -10.86
N ALA A 251 3.07 10.42 -10.10
CA ALA A 251 3.11 11.85 -10.39
C ALA A 251 4.56 12.35 -10.45
N GLN A 252 4.95 12.87 -11.62
CA GLN A 252 6.31 13.34 -11.89
C GLN A 252 6.49 14.84 -11.57
N ASN A 253 5.40 15.54 -11.29
CA ASN A 253 5.39 16.97 -11.02
C ASN A 253 4.22 17.33 -10.11
N ILE A 254 4.26 18.55 -9.58
CA ILE A 254 3.26 19.04 -8.61
C ILE A 254 1.86 19.06 -9.25
N GLU A 255 1.73 19.51 -10.50
CA GLU A 255 0.45 19.56 -11.22
C GLU A 255 -0.28 18.21 -11.21
N ALA A 256 0.44 17.13 -11.49
CA ALA A 256 -0.09 15.76 -11.50
C ALA A 256 -0.46 15.24 -10.10
N MET A 257 0.00 15.88 -9.02
CA MET A 257 -0.33 15.51 -7.64
C MET A 257 -1.61 16.19 -7.14
N LEU A 258 -1.97 17.36 -7.68
CA LEU A 258 -3.02 18.21 -7.10
C LEU A 258 -4.41 17.56 -7.11
N GLU A 259 -4.83 16.97 -8.23
CA GLU A 259 -6.14 16.32 -8.30
C GLU A 259 -6.21 15.04 -7.42
N PRO A 260 -5.22 14.12 -7.45
CA PRO A 260 -5.25 12.99 -6.53
C PRO A 260 -5.23 13.39 -5.05
N LEU A 261 -4.51 14.46 -4.66
CA LEU A 261 -4.52 14.99 -3.29
C LEU A 261 -5.90 15.51 -2.88
N ARG A 262 -6.58 16.24 -3.76
CA ARG A 262 -7.98 16.68 -3.53
C ARG A 262 -8.91 15.52 -3.29
N LEU A 263 -8.82 14.51 -4.16
CA LEU A 263 -9.65 13.32 -4.05
C LEU A 263 -9.33 12.55 -2.76
N ALA A 264 -8.05 12.47 -2.37
CA ALA A 264 -7.64 11.91 -1.09
C ALA A 264 -8.36 12.61 0.07
N ARG A 265 -8.25 13.95 0.15
CA ARG A 265 -8.87 14.77 1.19
C ARG A 265 -10.39 14.62 1.24
N GLU A 266 -11.02 14.54 0.07
CA GLU A 266 -12.47 14.33 -0.03
C GLU A 266 -12.89 12.96 0.51
N LEU A 267 -12.12 11.91 0.18
CA LEU A 267 -12.39 10.54 0.62
C LEU A 267 -12.05 10.29 2.10
N THR A 268 -11.13 11.07 2.68
CA THR A 268 -10.75 10.99 4.09
C THR A 268 -11.49 11.97 5.00
N ALA A 269 -12.37 12.81 4.46
CA ALA A 269 -12.99 13.94 5.18
C ALA A 269 -13.70 13.57 6.51
N HIS A 270 -14.16 12.33 6.65
CA HIS A 270 -14.84 11.84 7.85
C HIS A 270 -13.98 10.93 8.74
N ASN A 271 -12.69 10.78 8.43
CA ASN A 271 -11.75 9.94 9.16
C ASN A 271 -10.38 10.63 9.29
N ALA A 272 -10.22 11.43 10.35
CA ALA A 272 -9.00 12.20 10.59
C ALA A 272 -7.74 11.32 10.76
N ALA A 273 -7.88 10.12 11.33
CA ALA A 273 -6.75 9.20 11.48
C ALA A 273 -6.27 8.65 10.13
N LEU A 274 -7.21 8.36 9.21
CA LEU A 274 -6.86 7.98 7.84
C LEU A 274 -6.24 9.15 7.07
N ASP A 275 -6.73 10.36 7.27
CA ASP A 275 -6.13 11.58 6.70
C ASP A 275 -4.66 11.75 7.12
N GLU A 276 -4.39 11.62 8.42
CA GLU A 276 -3.03 11.67 8.99
C GLU A 276 -2.16 10.55 8.41
N ALA A 277 -2.68 9.32 8.32
CA ALA A 277 -1.95 8.18 7.75
C ALA A 277 -1.62 8.38 6.26
N MET A 278 -2.56 8.91 5.46
CA MET A 278 -2.33 9.26 4.07
C MET A 278 -1.30 10.38 3.92
N THR A 279 -1.34 11.38 4.80
CA THR A 279 -0.38 12.48 4.86
C THR A 279 1.03 11.95 5.17
N ALA A 280 1.16 11.10 6.19
CA ALA A 280 2.41 10.48 6.58
C ALA A 280 2.97 9.57 5.47
N TRP A 281 2.10 8.78 4.82
CA TRP A 281 2.47 7.97 3.66
C TRP A 281 3.02 8.82 2.52
N PHE A 282 2.34 9.92 2.17
CA PHE A 282 2.78 10.81 1.11
C PHE A 282 4.13 11.48 1.45
N ALA A 283 4.28 11.96 2.69
CA ALA A 283 5.53 12.54 3.18
C ALA A 283 6.70 11.54 3.06
N ALA A 284 6.46 10.26 3.36
CA ALA A 284 7.47 9.20 3.22
C ALA A 284 7.91 8.95 1.76
N LEU A 285 7.03 9.20 0.78
CA LEU A 285 7.33 9.04 -0.65
C LEU A 285 8.06 10.23 -1.26
N THR A 286 7.86 11.44 -0.72
CA THR A 286 8.48 12.64 -1.29
C THR A 286 10.02 12.64 -1.18
N PRO A 287 10.75 12.91 -2.28
CA PRO A 287 12.19 13.13 -2.23
C PRO A 287 12.56 14.28 -1.29
N ASN A 288 13.79 14.27 -0.75
CA ASN A 288 14.27 15.33 0.15
C ASN A 288 14.12 16.76 -0.44
N ALA A 289 14.11 16.91 -1.77
CA ALA A 289 13.91 18.18 -2.47
C ALA A 289 12.47 18.74 -2.37
N LEU A 290 11.49 17.89 -2.03
CA LEU A 290 10.09 18.24 -1.80
C LEU A 290 9.73 18.25 -0.31
N ARG A 291 10.72 18.13 0.59
CA ARG A 291 10.53 17.98 2.04
C ARG A 291 9.44 18.91 2.54
N LEU A 292 8.35 18.29 2.95
CA LEU A 292 7.24 18.90 3.64
C LEU A 292 7.68 19.01 5.10
N THR A 293 8.35 20.11 5.44
CA THR A 293 8.52 20.45 6.85
C THR A 293 7.16 20.96 7.33
N GLU A 294 6.59 20.30 8.34
CA GLU A 294 5.41 20.78 9.10
C GLU A 294 4.06 20.69 8.38
N VAL A 295 3.78 19.58 7.69
CA VAL A 295 2.42 19.28 7.18
C VAL A 295 1.79 18.20 8.05
N HIS A 296 0.61 18.49 8.60
CA HIS A 296 -0.06 17.63 9.57
C HIS A 296 -1.31 16.91 9.02
N ASN A 297 -1.85 17.37 7.89
CA ASN A 297 -3.04 16.79 7.25
C ASN A 297 -3.04 17.03 5.73
N LEU A 298 -3.95 16.37 5.02
CA LEU A 298 -4.05 16.45 3.56
C LEU A 298 -4.46 17.85 3.06
N MET A 299 -5.16 18.64 3.88
CA MET A 299 -5.52 20.01 3.52
C MET A 299 -4.28 20.92 3.49
N GLU A 300 -3.47 20.91 4.53
CA GLU A 300 -2.19 21.64 4.57
C GLU A 300 -1.26 21.17 3.44
N LEU A 301 -1.25 19.87 3.16
CA LEU A 301 -0.48 19.30 2.06
C LEU A 301 -0.94 19.84 0.70
N GLU A 302 -2.25 19.83 0.45
CA GLU A 302 -2.84 20.35 -0.77
C GLU A 302 -2.54 21.85 -0.91
N MET A 303 -2.66 22.63 0.17
CA MET A 303 -2.38 24.06 0.19
C MET A 303 -0.91 24.36 -0.12
N ASP A 304 0.04 23.67 0.51
CA ASP A 304 1.46 23.86 0.26
C ASP A 304 1.83 23.47 -1.18
N MET A 305 1.33 22.34 -1.68
CA MET A 305 1.56 21.92 -3.07
C MET A 305 0.94 22.90 -4.06
N THR A 306 -0.25 23.40 -3.78
CA THR A 306 -0.91 24.42 -4.60
C THR A 306 -0.07 25.71 -4.62
N ALA A 307 0.40 26.18 -3.48
CA ALA A 307 1.26 27.37 -3.41
C ALA A 307 2.58 27.17 -4.16
N LYS A 308 3.21 25.99 -4.05
CA LYS A 308 4.41 25.63 -4.82
C LYS A 308 4.14 25.60 -6.33
N PHE A 309 2.98 25.09 -6.75
CA PHE A 309 2.56 25.09 -8.16
C PHE A 309 2.40 26.51 -8.71
N TYR A 310 1.72 27.40 -7.98
CA TYR A 310 1.57 28.81 -8.37
C TYR A 310 2.92 29.54 -8.44
N ARG A 311 3.85 29.28 -7.49
CA ARG A 311 5.22 29.83 -7.57
C ARG A 311 5.96 29.34 -8.80
N TRP A 312 5.94 28.03 -9.05
CA TRP A 312 6.56 27.44 -10.23
C TRP A 312 6.01 28.06 -11.52
N ALA A 313 4.70 28.23 -11.64
CA ALA A 313 4.09 28.79 -12.84
C ALA A 313 4.49 30.27 -13.07
N ARG A 314 4.64 31.06 -12.00
CA ARG A 314 5.16 32.44 -12.08
C ARG A 314 6.63 32.48 -12.50
N GLU A 315 7.48 31.72 -11.83
CA GLU A 315 8.92 31.66 -12.16
C GLU A 315 9.16 31.15 -13.59
N TYR A 316 8.36 30.19 -14.03
CA TYR A 316 8.42 29.67 -15.39
C TYR A 316 8.05 30.73 -16.43
N ALA A 317 6.97 31.48 -16.22
CA ALA A 317 6.59 32.59 -17.09
C ALA A 317 7.69 33.67 -17.15
N GLN A 318 8.22 34.08 -15.99
CA GLN A 318 9.25 35.11 -15.92
C GLN A 318 10.56 34.73 -16.63
N LYS A 319 11.04 33.49 -16.44
CA LYS A 319 12.28 33.02 -17.08
C LYS A 319 12.19 32.96 -18.61
N GLU A 320 11.02 32.64 -19.13
CA GLU A 320 10.78 32.58 -20.58
C GLU A 320 10.78 33.99 -21.21
N VAL A 321 10.28 35.00 -20.48
CA VAL A 321 10.37 36.41 -20.89
C VAL A 321 11.83 36.88 -20.90
N GLU A 322 12.58 36.59 -19.83
CA GLU A 322 13.99 37.01 -19.69
C GLU A 322 14.93 36.36 -20.73
N GLN A 323 14.62 35.14 -21.20
CA GLN A 323 15.46 34.41 -22.17
C GLN A 323 15.24 34.82 -23.64
N GLY A 324 14.29 35.71 -23.93
CA GLY A 324 14.19 36.38 -25.24
C GLY A 324 13.90 35.46 -26.44
N ILE A 325 13.41 34.23 -26.23
CA ILE A 325 13.00 33.34 -27.32
C ILE A 325 11.57 33.72 -27.71
N GLU A 326 11.37 34.80 -28.48
CA GLU A 326 10.05 35.41 -28.75
C GLU A 326 8.92 34.43 -29.11
N LYS A 327 9.19 33.37 -29.90
CA LYS A 327 8.17 32.36 -30.25
C LYS A 327 8.10 31.17 -29.28
N GLY A 328 9.17 30.88 -28.55
CA GLY A 328 9.23 29.79 -27.57
C GLY A 328 8.62 30.20 -26.23
N GLY A 329 8.93 31.42 -25.78
CA GLY A 329 8.50 31.97 -24.50
C GLY A 329 7.03 32.35 -24.45
N HIS A 330 6.48 32.89 -25.55
CA HIS A 330 5.03 33.11 -25.69
C HIS A 330 4.25 31.80 -25.53
N MET A 331 4.65 30.77 -26.28
CA MET A 331 4.01 29.45 -26.23
C MET A 331 4.20 28.77 -24.87
N GLY A 332 5.31 29.04 -24.18
CA GLY A 332 5.57 28.59 -22.81
C GLY A 332 4.66 29.26 -21.78
N HIS A 333 4.52 30.59 -21.85
CA HIS A 333 3.66 31.37 -20.96
C HIS A 333 2.18 31.02 -21.15
N ALA A 334 1.70 30.94 -22.40
CA ALA A 334 0.33 30.51 -22.71
C ALA A 334 0.04 29.11 -22.15
N LYS A 335 0.99 28.16 -22.26
CA LYS A 335 0.88 26.82 -21.67
C LYS A 335 0.85 26.86 -20.14
N ALA A 336 1.69 27.66 -19.50
CA ALA A 336 1.70 27.79 -18.05
C ALA A 336 0.38 28.37 -17.52
N LEU A 337 -0.12 29.42 -18.16
CA LEU A 337 -1.41 30.03 -17.83
C LEU A 337 -2.58 29.06 -18.07
N ALA A 338 -2.57 28.32 -19.18
CA ALA A 338 -3.57 27.28 -19.45
C ALA A 338 -3.61 26.22 -18.34
N LYS A 339 -2.47 25.83 -17.78
CA LYS A 339 -2.40 24.88 -16.66
C LYS A 339 -2.98 25.47 -15.37
N LEU A 340 -2.69 26.73 -15.06
CA LEU A 340 -3.25 27.43 -13.90
C LEU A 340 -4.78 27.55 -14.00
N LEU A 341 -5.26 27.96 -15.16
CA LEU A 341 -6.69 28.11 -15.43
C LEU A 341 -7.40 26.76 -15.36
N ARG A 342 -6.82 25.69 -15.93
CA ARG A 342 -7.36 24.32 -15.80
C ARG A 342 -7.46 23.87 -14.35
N HIS A 343 -6.42 24.16 -13.58
CA HIS A 343 -6.35 23.77 -12.18
C HIS A 343 -7.40 24.48 -11.31
N ARG A 344 -7.68 25.76 -11.59
CA ARG A 344 -8.63 26.58 -10.82
C ARG A 344 -10.08 26.42 -11.27
N PHE A 345 -10.32 26.36 -12.58
CA PHE A 345 -11.67 26.44 -13.17
C PHE A 345 -12.12 25.16 -13.87
N GLY A 346 -11.28 24.12 -13.93
CA GLY A 346 -11.59 22.86 -14.62
C GLY A 346 -11.27 22.89 -16.12
N PRO A 347 -11.80 21.95 -16.91
CA PRO A 347 -11.48 21.82 -18.34
C PRO A 347 -11.74 23.11 -19.12
N LEU A 348 -10.73 23.58 -19.86
CA LEU A 348 -10.85 24.77 -20.69
C LEU A 348 -11.43 24.43 -22.06
N SER A 349 -12.31 25.30 -22.57
CA SER A 349 -12.84 25.17 -23.92
C SER A 349 -11.75 25.41 -24.98
N THR A 350 -11.97 24.89 -26.18
CA THR A 350 -11.10 25.14 -27.34
C THR A 350 -10.97 26.63 -27.65
N HIS A 351 -12.02 27.41 -27.40
CA HIS A 351 -12.00 28.86 -27.54
C HIS A 351 -10.99 29.52 -26.58
N VAL A 352 -11.02 29.16 -25.29
CA VAL A 352 -10.10 29.72 -24.30
C VAL A 352 -8.66 29.34 -24.61
N LEU A 353 -8.41 28.11 -25.07
CA LEU A 353 -7.08 27.70 -25.50
C LEU A 353 -6.59 28.50 -26.71
N ALA A 354 -7.44 28.71 -27.72
CA ALA A 354 -7.10 29.54 -28.87
C ALA A 354 -6.86 31.01 -28.49
N GLN A 355 -7.59 31.53 -27.50
CA GLN A 355 -7.41 32.87 -26.98
C GLN A 355 -6.06 33.03 -26.26
N LEU A 356 -5.63 32.02 -25.49
CA LEU A 356 -4.29 32.00 -24.86
C LEU A 356 -3.17 31.92 -25.91
N ASP A 357 -3.35 31.09 -26.94
CA ASP A 357 -2.38 30.94 -28.03
C ASP A 357 -2.27 32.20 -28.91
N ALA A 358 -3.29 33.07 -28.93
CA ALA A 358 -3.30 34.30 -29.73
C ALA A 358 -2.93 35.57 -28.94
N ALA A 359 -2.86 35.50 -27.61
CA ALA A 359 -2.65 36.66 -26.74
C ALA A 359 -1.21 37.19 -26.79
N SER A 360 -1.01 38.50 -26.60
CA SER A 360 0.34 39.06 -26.42
C SER A 360 0.93 38.67 -25.06
N THR A 361 2.26 38.78 -24.92
CA THR A 361 2.94 38.56 -23.62
C THR A 361 2.34 39.42 -22.52
N ASP A 362 2.09 40.71 -22.77
CA ASP A 362 1.47 41.63 -21.81
C ASP A 362 0.05 41.20 -21.40
N GLN A 363 -0.74 40.67 -22.35
CA GLN A 363 -2.06 40.14 -22.04
C GLN A 363 -1.97 38.89 -21.17
N LEU A 364 -1.02 38.01 -21.45
CA LEU A 364 -0.78 36.81 -20.66
C LEU A 364 -0.33 37.16 -19.23
N GLU A 365 0.52 38.16 -19.04
CA GLU A 365 0.94 38.65 -17.72
C GLU A 365 -0.26 39.18 -16.91
N VAL A 366 -1.07 40.05 -17.52
CA VAL A 366 -2.28 40.59 -16.88
C VAL A 366 -3.26 39.47 -16.50
N TRP A 367 -3.48 38.50 -17.38
CA TRP A 367 -4.36 37.37 -17.09
C TRP A 367 -3.77 36.43 -16.04
N GLN A 368 -2.44 36.27 -15.98
CA GLN A 368 -1.77 35.48 -14.94
C GLN A 368 -2.00 36.08 -13.56
N ASP A 369 -1.84 37.39 -13.40
CA ASP A 369 -2.07 38.07 -12.13
C ASP A 369 -3.55 37.96 -11.71
N ARG A 370 -4.49 38.20 -12.65
CA ARG A 370 -5.93 38.06 -12.40
C ARG A 370 -6.34 36.64 -12.04
N THR A 371 -5.65 35.63 -12.57
CA THR A 371 -5.95 34.21 -12.29
C THR A 371 -5.84 33.88 -10.80
N LEU A 372 -5.05 34.62 -10.02
CA LEU A 372 -4.90 34.38 -8.58
C LEU A 372 -6.10 34.90 -7.76
N GLU A 373 -6.85 35.86 -8.27
CA GLU A 373 -7.94 36.53 -7.55
C GLU A 373 -9.32 36.21 -8.13
N ALA A 374 -9.40 35.87 -9.42
CA ALA A 374 -10.64 35.64 -10.16
C ALA A 374 -11.54 34.53 -9.56
N GLU A 375 -12.83 34.81 -9.38
CA GLU A 375 -13.80 33.82 -8.88
C GLU A 375 -14.27 32.87 -10.00
N CYS A 376 -14.29 33.34 -11.23
CA CYS A 376 -14.62 32.54 -12.40
C CYS A 376 -13.68 32.82 -13.59
N LEU A 377 -13.76 31.96 -14.61
CA LEU A 377 -12.92 32.05 -15.79
C LEU A 377 -13.12 33.38 -16.55
N ASP A 378 -14.36 33.88 -16.59
CA ASP A 378 -14.70 35.13 -17.27
C ASP A 378 -14.02 36.35 -16.64
N ASP A 379 -13.80 36.35 -15.32
CA ASP A 379 -13.15 37.46 -14.61
C ASP A 379 -11.69 37.66 -15.03
N VAL A 380 -11.03 36.57 -15.42
CA VAL A 380 -9.63 36.62 -15.90
C VAL A 380 -9.54 37.40 -17.21
N PHE A 381 -10.46 37.15 -18.14
CA PHE A 381 -10.45 37.67 -19.49
C PHE A 381 -11.22 38.98 -19.67
N ARG A 382 -11.72 39.59 -18.59
CA ARG A 382 -12.34 40.92 -18.66
C ARG A 382 -11.37 41.94 -19.29
N PRO A 383 -11.84 42.98 -20.00
CA PRO A 383 -10.97 44.02 -20.55
C PRO A 383 -10.08 44.68 -19.50
#